data_AF-A0A3B0C515-F1
#
_entry.id   AF-A0A3B0C515-F1
#
_cell.length_a   1.000
_cell.length_b   1.000
_cell.length_c   1.000
_cell.angle_alpha   90.00
_cell.angle_beta   90.00
_cell.angle_gamma   90.00
#
_symmetry.space_group_name_H-M   'P 1'
#
loop_
_entity.id
_entity.type
_entity.pdbx_description
1 polymer ?
#
loop_
_entity_poly.entity_id
_entity_poly.type
_entity_poly.pdbx_seq_one_letter_code
_entity_poly.pdbx_strand_id
1 'polypeptide(L)'
;MDRFKIVILTLLCLIIVSCKTEEPRFPMQKRYWDTNDYKKVTLELNFGYDDDEKLPSFKDPETRAIVEKLTDHQNYEVVLDDEQLGLKHRNGVATEFFRHWRDMQDIYQARDLQDKYLYDVELLRVWQFGLGLQLKYFKLGNDNIKASSDDPNSVRAQNNINTNISTLISNFNIYLDEINNENSFSEEGKELLAEGINKYFTRLIELYPDANFNLLERKIDLLNKKCESEKIKNSLSKIKSLIQSISKKDTPS
;
A
#
# COMPACT_ATOMS: atom_id res chain seq x y z
N MET A 1 -10.65 60.89 26.23
CA MET A 1 -11.35 60.02 25.25
C MET A 1 -10.44 58.85 24.89
N ASP A 2 -9.80 58.24 25.89
CA ASP A 2 -8.49 57.59 25.70
C ASP A 2 -8.42 56.16 26.19
N ARG A 3 -9.20 55.76 27.20
CA ARG A 3 -9.15 54.38 27.73
C ARG A 3 -9.82 53.36 26.80
N PHE A 4 -10.92 53.75 26.14
CA PHE A 4 -11.66 52.86 25.23
C PHE A 4 -10.88 52.59 23.93
N LYS A 5 -10.15 53.60 23.42
CA LYS A 5 -9.29 53.46 22.24
C LYS A 5 -8.09 52.55 22.49
N ILE A 6 -7.51 52.61 23.69
CA ILE A 6 -6.39 51.74 24.09
C ILE A 6 -6.85 50.27 24.19
N VAL A 7 -8.02 50.00 24.75
CA VAL A 7 -8.57 48.62 24.85
C VAL A 7 -8.89 48.02 23.48
N ILE A 8 -9.42 48.82 22.54
CA ILE A 8 -9.66 48.38 21.16
C ILE A 8 -8.33 48.09 20.45
N LEU A 9 -7.31 48.92 20.67
CA LEU A 9 -5.99 48.75 20.06
C LEU A 9 -5.28 47.49 20.59
N THR A 10 -5.38 47.18 21.89
CA THR A 10 -4.84 45.93 22.44
C THR A 10 -5.62 44.69 21.98
N LEU A 11 -6.95 44.78 21.82
CA LEU A 11 -7.74 43.68 21.24
C LEU A 11 -7.38 43.42 19.77
N LEU A 12 -7.16 44.48 18.98
CA LEU A 12 -6.70 44.37 17.59
C LEU A 12 -5.30 43.77 17.49
N CYS A 13 -4.37 44.15 18.36
CA CYS A 13 -3.04 43.54 18.40
C CYS A 13 -3.07 42.04 18.77
N LEU A 14 -4.00 41.62 19.65
CA LEU A 14 -4.19 40.19 19.99
C LEU A 14 -4.76 39.38 18.81
N ILE A 15 -5.58 39.98 17.94
CA ILE A 15 -6.11 39.34 16.73
C ILE A 15 -5.02 39.18 15.66
N ILE A 16 -4.04 40.10 15.59
CA ILE A 16 -2.98 40.05 14.56
C ILE A 16 -1.85 39.08 14.97
N VAL A 17 -1.66 38.83 16.28
CA VAL A 17 -0.69 37.83 16.79
C VAL A 17 -1.32 36.42 16.89
N SER A 18 -2.65 36.32 16.82
CA SER A 18 -3.36 35.04 16.72
C SER A 18 -3.50 34.64 15.24
N CYS A 19 -2.86 33.52 14.89
CA CYS A 19 -3.03 32.77 13.65
C CYS A 19 -2.31 33.27 12.39
N LYS A 20 -0.97 33.23 12.42
CA LYS A 20 -0.28 32.48 11.36
C LYS A 20 -0.30 31.00 11.75
N THR A 21 -1.44 30.34 11.61
CA THR A 21 -1.44 28.88 11.61
C THR A 21 -0.69 28.48 10.36
N GLU A 22 0.51 27.92 10.53
CA GLU A 22 1.16 27.16 9.45
C GLU A 22 0.11 26.21 8.87
N GLU A 23 0.06 26.10 7.54
CA GLU A 23 -0.84 25.13 6.93
C GLU A 23 -0.52 23.76 7.53
N PRO A 24 -1.53 23.01 7.99
CA PRO A 24 -1.28 21.71 8.59
C PRO A 24 -0.55 20.83 7.58
N ARG A 25 0.62 20.33 7.99
CA ARG A 25 1.56 19.50 7.20
C ARG A 25 0.86 18.35 6.47
N PHE A 26 -0.21 17.82 7.07
CA PHE A 26 -1.04 16.77 6.52
C PHE A 26 -2.53 17.18 6.51
N PRO A 27 -3.30 16.86 5.44
CA PRO A 27 -4.71 17.25 5.34
C PRO A 27 -5.62 16.32 6.16
N MET A 28 -5.46 16.31 7.48
CA MET A 28 -6.13 15.40 8.42
C MET A 28 -7.65 15.58 8.51
N GLN A 29 -8.15 16.77 8.18
CA GLN A 29 -9.56 17.13 8.17
C GLN A 29 -10.36 16.46 7.04
N LYS A 30 -9.70 15.99 5.97
CA LYS A 30 -10.38 15.28 4.88
C LYS A 30 -10.79 13.89 5.35
N ARG A 31 -11.96 13.40 4.95
CA ARG A 31 -12.38 12.02 5.26
C ARG A 31 -11.47 11.00 4.57
N TYR A 32 -11.26 11.17 3.26
CA TYR A 32 -10.39 10.34 2.43
C TYR A 32 -9.33 11.22 1.78
N TRP A 33 -8.11 10.71 1.67
CA TRP A 33 -7.03 11.36 0.91
C TRP A 33 -7.12 10.96 -0.56
N ASP A 34 -7.19 11.97 -1.42
CA ASP A 34 -7.20 11.80 -2.88
C ASP A 34 -5.77 11.70 -3.44
N THR A 35 -5.63 11.54 -4.76
CA THR A 35 -4.32 11.38 -5.40
C THR A 35 -3.43 12.62 -5.26
N ASN A 36 -4.00 13.83 -5.16
CA ASN A 36 -3.22 15.05 -4.92
C ASN A 36 -2.75 15.13 -3.48
N ASP A 37 -3.57 14.67 -2.53
CA ASP A 37 -3.15 14.55 -1.14
C ASP A 37 -1.97 13.58 -1.03
N TYR A 38 -2.07 12.37 -1.61
CA TYR A 38 -0.97 11.41 -1.61
C TYR A 38 0.30 11.98 -2.26
N LYS A 39 0.18 12.72 -3.37
CA LYS A 39 1.34 13.41 -3.96
C LYS A 39 2.06 14.31 -2.95
N LYS A 40 1.32 15.13 -2.21
CA LYS A 40 1.88 16.07 -1.23
C LYS A 40 2.41 15.35 0.00
N VAL A 41 1.62 14.44 0.57
CA VAL A 41 1.96 13.69 1.78
C VAL A 41 3.20 12.84 1.55
N THR A 42 3.30 12.14 0.41
CA THR A 42 4.49 11.32 0.12
C THR A 42 5.73 12.17 -0.12
N LEU A 43 5.60 13.35 -0.75
CA LEU A 43 6.72 14.29 -0.88
C LEU A 43 7.19 14.77 0.50
N GLU A 44 6.25 15.15 1.35
CA GLU A 44 6.52 15.61 2.70
C GLU A 44 7.20 14.55 3.57
N LEU A 45 6.73 13.30 3.52
CA LEU A 45 7.30 12.21 4.30
C LEU A 45 8.70 11.79 3.82
N ASN A 46 9.01 11.96 2.54
CA ASN A 46 10.34 11.62 2.01
C ASN A 46 11.37 12.74 2.19
N PHE A 47 10.95 14.02 2.19
CA PHE A 47 11.88 15.15 2.06
C PHE A 47 11.61 16.33 2.99
N GLY A 48 10.49 16.34 3.71
CA GLY A 48 10.12 17.45 4.57
C GLY A 48 10.69 17.34 5.98
N TYR A 49 11.14 16.15 6.39
CA TYR A 49 11.67 15.89 7.74
C TYR A 49 13.17 16.15 7.78
N ASP A 50 13.64 16.83 8.82
CA ASP A 50 15.07 16.98 9.09
C ASP A 50 15.70 15.62 9.46
N ASP A 51 17.01 15.46 9.28
CA ASP A 51 17.74 14.20 9.49
C ASP A 51 17.57 13.63 10.92
N ASP A 52 17.33 14.49 11.92
CA ASP A 52 17.10 14.13 13.31
C ASP A 52 15.61 14.16 13.72
N GLU A 53 14.72 14.59 12.82
CA GLU A 53 13.27 14.57 13.04
C GLU A 53 12.72 13.15 12.85
N LYS A 54 11.87 12.71 13.79
CA LYS A 54 11.24 11.39 13.69
C LYS A 54 10.07 11.42 12.72
N LEU A 55 10.03 10.45 11.82
CA LEU A 55 8.87 10.20 10.99
C LEU A 55 7.65 9.78 11.83
N PRO A 56 6.42 10.03 11.33
CA PRO A 56 5.19 9.55 11.93
C PRO A 56 5.22 8.04 12.18
N SER A 57 4.68 7.59 13.31
CA SER A 57 4.66 6.16 13.65
C SER A 57 3.40 5.75 14.40
N PHE A 58 3.05 4.46 14.34
CA PHE A 58 1.96 3.88 15.13
C PHE A 58 2.26 3.91 16.64
N LYS A 59 3.54 3.94 17.02
CA LYS A 59 3.98 3.96 18.41
C LYS A 59 3.81 5.33 19.06
N ASP A 60 3.86 6.40 18.27
CA ASP A 60 3.64 7.76 18.74
C ASP A 60 2.15 8.15 18.66
N PRO A 61 1.46 8.38 19.78
CA PRO A 61 0.05 8.76 19.79
C PRO A 61 -0.27 10.05 19.02
N GLU A 62 0.67 10.99 18.93
CA GLU A 62 0.44 12.29 18.28
C GLU A 62 0.45 12.17 16.76
N THR A 63 1.31 11.29 16.23
CA THR A 63 1.49 11.11 14.79
C THR A 63 0.85 9.84 14.22
N ARG A 64 0.38 8.92 15.07
CA ARG A 64 -0.30 7.66 14.69
C ARG A 64 -1.39 7.86 13.64
N ALA A 65 -2.23 8.86 13.84
CA ALA A 65 -3.36 9.13 12.95
C ALA A 65 -2.91 9.42 11.51
N ILE A 66 -1.70 9.97 11.31
CA ILE A 66 -1.13 10.23 9.99
C ILE A 66 -0.82 8.90 9.29
N VAL A 67 -0.21 7.94 9.99
CA VAL A 67 0.12 6.63 9.41
C VAL A 67 -1.13 5.78 9.15
N GLU A 68 -2.09 5.81 10.08
CA GLU A 68 -3.40 5.17 9.89
C GLU A 68 -4.06 5.70 8.62
N LYS A 69 -4.03 7.02 8.42
CA LYS A 69 -4.61 7.66 7.24
C LYS A 69 -3.81 7.40 5.97
N LEU A 70 -2.48 7.38 6.03
CA LEU A 70 -1.59 7.06 4.90
C LEU A 70 -1.83 5.64 4.37
N THR A 71 -2.14 4.71 5.27
CA THR A 71 -2.29 3.28 4.97
C THR A 71 -3.75 2.82 4.95
N ASP A 72 -4.71 3.76 4.99
CA ASP A 72 -6.14 3.46 4.89
C ASP A 72 -6.53 3.09 3.46
N HIS A 73 -6.89 1.82 3.25
CA HIS A 73 -7.35 1.30 1.97
C HIS A 73 -8.58 2.06 1.42
N GLN A 74 -9.42 2.64 2.30
CA GLN A 74 -10.60 3.39 1.89
C GLN A 74 -10.29 4.62 1.04
N ASN A 75 -9.06 5.16 1.14
CA ASN A 75 -8.64 6.31 0.34
C ASN A 75 -8.73 6.05 -1.17
N TYR A 76 -8.41 4.84 -1.62
CA TYR A 76 -8.62 4.47 -3.03
C TYR A 76 -9.92 3.69 -3.23
N GLU A 77 -10.35 2.86 -2.28
CA GLU A 77 -11.54 2.01 -2.47
C GLU A 77 -12.81 2.82 -2.74
N VAL A 78 -12.96 3.98 -2.09
CA VAL A 78 -14.12 4.86 -2.30
C VAL A 78 -14.30 5.30 -3.76
N VAL A 79 -13.22 5.37 -4.54
CA VAL A 79 -13.28 5.71 -5.97
C VAL A 79 -13.22 4.47 -6.85
N LEU A 80 -12.34 3.52 -6.52
CA LEU A 80 -12.08 2.36 -7.37
C LEU A 80 -13.24 1.35 -7.38
N ASP A 81 -14.00 1.26 -6.27
CA ASP A 81 -15.14 0.37 -6.14
C ASP A 81 -16.48 1.04 -6.49
N ASP A 82 -16.50 2.35 -6.79
CA ASP A 82 -17.73 3.04 -7.17
C ASP A 82 -18.11 2.73 -8.63
N GLU A 83 -19.04 1.80 -8.82
CA GLU A 83 -19.54 1.40 -10.13
C GLU A 83 -20.32 2.49 -10.86
N GLN A 84 -20.74 3.57 -10.17
CA GLN A 84 -21.35 4.74 -10.82
C GLN A 84 -20.32 5.57 -11.59
N LEU A 85 -19.03 5.44 -11.25
CA LEU A 85 -17.93 6.07 -11.97
C LEU A 85 -17.51 5.24 -13.18
N GLY A 86 -17.28 5.94 -14.30
CA GLY A 86 -16.82 5.32 -15.55
C GLY A 86 -15.51 4.56 -15.37
N LEU A 87 -15.41 3.39 -15.99
CA LEU A 87 -14.24 2.49 -15.90
C LEU A 87 -12.91 3.21 -16.24
N LYS A 88 -12.91 4.05 -17.28
CA LYS A 88 -11.74 4.84 -17.68
C LYS A 88 -11.30 5.82 -16.58
N HIS A 89 -12.24 6.45 -15.88
CA HIS A 89 -11.94 7.37 -14.79
C HIS A 89 -11.34 6.62 -13.60
N ARG A 90 -11.98 5.52 -13.17
CA ARG A 90 -11.47 4.68 -12.08
C ARG A 90 -10.07 4.13 -12.37
N ASN A 91 -9.84 3.65 -13.59
CA ASN A 91 -8.52 3.18 -14.01
C ASN A 91 -7.46 4.30 -14.00
N GLY A 92 -7.84 5.52 -14.38
CA GLY A 92 -6.96 6.70 -14.30
C GLY A 92 -6.59 7.05 -12.85
N VAL A 93 -7.58 7.06 -11.94
CA VAL A 93 -7.33 7.30 -10.51
C VAL A 93 -6.45 6.20 -9.90
N ALA A 94 -6.71 4.93 -10.24
CA ALA A 94 -5.88 3.82 -9.79
C ALA A 94 -4.41 3.95 -10.24
N THR A 95 -4.19 4.42 -11.46
CA THR A 95 -2.84 4.68 -12.01
C THR A 95 -2.09 5.72 -11.19
N GLU A 96 -2.75 6.81 -10.81
CA GLU A 96 -2.15 7.90 -10.02
C GLU A 96 -1.85 7.45 -8.58
N PHE A 97 -2.77 6.72 -7.94
CA PHE A 97 -2.49 6.10 -6.64
C PHE A 97 -1.31 5.13 -6.72
N PHE A 98 -1.27 4.29 -7.76
CA PHE A 98 -0.18 3.32 -7.92
C PHE A 98 1.17 4.01 -8.12
N ARG A 99 1.20 5.14 -8.83
CA ARG A 99 2.40 5.98 -8.95
C ARG A 99 2.86 6.46 -7.57
N HIS A 100 1.97 7.06 -6.78
CA HIS A 100 2.31 7.62 -5.48
C HIS A 100 2.65 6.56 -4.43
N TRP A 101 2.05 5.37 -4.51
CA TRP A 101 2.44 4.27 -3.65
C TRP A 101 3.89 3.82 -3.89
N ARG A 102 4.39 3.83 -5.13
CA ARG A 102 5.81 3.53 -5.39
C ARG A 102 6.72 4.52 -4.69
N ASP A 103 6.34 5.80 -4.69
CA ASP A 103 7.07 6.86 -3.98
C ASP A 103 7.01 6.67 -2.44
N MET A 104 6.03 5.92 -1.91
CA MET A 104 5.93 5.63 -0.47
C MET A 104 6.88 4.52 0.00
N GLN A 105 7.40 3.69 -0.91
CA GLN A 105 8.17 2.50 -0.53
C GLN A 105 9.44 2.85 0.25
N ASP A 106 9.99 4.05 0.04
CA ASP A 106 11.26 4.48 0.61
C ASP A 106 11.12 5.17 1.99
N ILE A 107 9.90 5.60 2.35
CA ILE A 107 9.65 6.42 3.55
C ILE A 107 10.19 5.73 4.83
N TYR A 108 9.91 4.44 5.00
CA TYR A 108 10.15 3.72 6.26
C TYR A 108 11.26 2.66 6.16
N GLN A 109 12.19 2.79 5.21
CA GLN A 109 13.26 1.80 5.01
C GLN A 109 14.45 1.95 5.97
N ALA A 110 14.51 3.04 6.74
CA ALA A 110 15.65 3.33 7.61
C ALA A 110 15.90 2.21 8.64
N ARG A 111 17.18 1.89 8.84
CA ARG A 111 17.65 0.87 9.79
C ARG A 111 18.60 1.46 10.82
N ASP A 112 18.67 0.83 11.98
CA ASP A 112 19.63 1.17 13.03
C ASP A 112 21.02 0.53 12.80
N LEU A 113 21.95 0.79 13.71
CA LEU A 113 23.31 0.23 13.67
C LEU A 113 23.36 -1.30 13.82
N GLN A 114 22.27 -1.94 14.23
CA GLN A 114 22.10 -3.38 14.35
C GLN A 114 21.37 -3.98 13.14
N ASP A 115 21.19 -3.19 12.07
CA ASP A 115 20.47 -3.58 10.86
C ASP A 115 18.99 -3.92 11.11
N LYS A 116 18.39 -3.34 12.17
CA LYS A 116 16.95 -3.44 12.47
C LYS A 116 16.21 -2.27 11.86
N TYR A 117 15.07 -2.53 11.26
CA TYR A 117 14.20 -1.46 10.77
C TYR A 117 13.71 -0.59 11.94
N LEU A 118 13.80 0.74 11.78
CA LEU A 118 13.32 1.71 12.76
C LEU A 118 11.78 1.76 12.81
N TYR A 119 11.16 1.58 11.64
CA TYR A 119 9.72 1.73 11.39
C TYR A 119 9.15 0.50 10.67
N ASP A 120 9.46 -0.68 11.22
CA ASP A 120 9.20 -1.97 10.58
C ASP A 120 7.71 -2.25 10.37
N VAL A 121 6.87 -1.84 11.32
CA VAL A 121 5.41 -1.90 11.25
C VAL A 121 4.87 -0.97 10.15
N GLU A 122 5.33 0.28 10.11
CA GLU A 122 4.90 1.29 9.13
C GLU A 122 5.28 0.87 7.70
N LEU A 123 6.51 0.39 7.52
CA LEU A 123 7.01 -0.17 6.26
C LEU A 123 6.09 -1.28 5.73
N LEU A 124 5.75 -2.24 6.59
CA LEU A 124 4.88 -3.35 6.20
C LEU A 124 3.44 -2.90 5.92
N ARG A 125 2.93 -1.89 6.64
CA ARG A 125 1.60 -1.32 6.34
C ARG A 125 1.57 -0.59 5.00
N VAL A 126 2.63 0.14 4.63
CA VAL A 126 2.78 0.74 3.30
C VAL A 126 2.83 -0.33 2.20
N TRP A 127 3.58 -1.41 2.43
CA TRP A 127 3.59 -2.56 1.50
C TRP A 127 2.20 -3.18 1.35
N GLN A 128 1.51 -3.46 2.44
CA GLN A 128 0.18 -4.05 2.44
C GLN A 128 -0.88 -3.18 1.76
N PHE A 129 -0.83 -1.86 1.98
CA PHE A 129 -1.64 -0.89 1.25
C PHE A 129 -1.44 -1.05 -0.27
N GLY A 130 -0.18 -1.13 -0.69
CA GLY A 130 0.23 -1.38 -2.06
C GLY A 130 -0.28 -2.69 -2.66
N LEU A 131 -0.17 -3.79 -1.91
CA LEU A 131 -0.68 -5.09 -2.36
C LEU A 131 -2.19 -5.03 -2.63
N GLY A 132 -2.95 -4.39 -1.75
CA GLY A 132 -4.38 -4.16 -1.96
C GLY A 132 -4.67 -3.29 -3.19
N LEU A 133 -3.94 -2.20 -3.34
CA LEU A 133 -4.10 -1.27 -4.45
C LEU A 133 -3.79 -1.95 -5.79
N GLN A 134 -2.72 -2.74 -5.85
CA GLN A 134 -2.31 -3.47 -7.05
C GLN A 134 -3.37 -4.46 -7.52
N LEU A 135 -4.02 -5.20 -6.62
CA LEU A 135 -5.12 -6.09 -6.98
C LEU A 135 -6.23 -5.34 -7.72
N LYS A 136 -6.62 -4.16 -7.24
CA LYS A 136 -7.67 -3.34 -7.87
C LYS A 136 -7.19 -2.68 -9.17
N TYR A 137 -5.99 -2.12 -9.16
CA TYR A 137 -5.40 -1.46 -10.32
C TYR A 137 -5.28 -2.42 -11.51
N PHE A 138 -4.70 -3.61 -11.32
CA PHE A 138 -4.56 -4.59 -12.39
C PHE A 138 -5.91 -5.16 -12.85
N LYS A 139 -6.87 -5.36 -11.91
CA LYS A 139 -8.24 -5.75 -12.27
C LYS A 139 -8.90 -4.71 -13.17
N LEU A 140 -8.90 -3.44 -12.77
CA LEU A 140 -9.50 -2.35 -13.56
C LEU A 140 -8.82 -2.20 -14.92
N GLY A 141 -7.49 -2.33 -14.98
CA GLY A 141 -6.75 -2.32 -16.25
C GLY A 141 -7.18 -3.45 -17.18
N ASN A 142 -7.33 -4.66 -16.65
CA ASN A 142 -7.79 -5.82 -17.41
C ASN A 142 -9.25 -5.68 -17.86
N ASP A 143 -10.13 -5.18 -16.99
CA ASP A 143 -11.53 -4.89 -17.33
C ASP A 143 -11.62 -3.83 -18.42
N ASN A 144 -10.75 -2.81 -18.38
CA ASN A 144 -10.69 -1.78 -19.41
C ASN A 144 -10.18 -2.33 -20.75
N ILE A 145 -9.21 -3.24 -20.76
CA ILE A 145 -8.79 -3.96 -21.98
C ILE A 145 -9.96 -4.72 -22.58
N LYS A 146 -10.71 -5.48 -21.78
CA LYS A 146 -11.89 -6.22 -22.24
C LYS A 146 -12.96 -5.29 -22.81
N ALA A 147 -13.30 -4.22 -22.09
CA ALA A 147 -14.35 -3.28 -22.49
C ALA A 147 -14.01 -2.45 -23.75
N SER A 148 -12.72 -2.29 -24.07
CA SER A 148 -12.24 -1.52 -25.22
C SER A 148 -11.80 -2.38 -26.41
N SER A 149 -11.88 -3.70 -26.31
CA SER A 149 -11.51 -4.63 -27.38
C SER A 149 -12.72 -5.02 -28.24
N ASP A 150 -12.55 -5.04 -29.56
CA ASP A 150 -13.58 -5.54 -30.49
C ASP A 150 -13.94 -7.01 -30.21
N ASP A 151 -12.93 -7.82 -29.88
CA ASP A 151 -13.08 -9.19 -29.36
C ASP A 151 -12.18 -9.38 -28.12
N PRO A 152 -12.78 -9.44 -26.91
CA PRO A 152 -12.06 -9.68 -25.66
C PRO A 152 -11.38 -11.06 -25.60
N ASN A 153 -11.81 -12.03 -26.41
CA ASN A 153 -11.24 -13.37 -26.47
C ASN A 153 -10.16 -13.51 -27.55
N SER A 154 -9.90 -12.45 -28.30
CA SER A 154 -8.81 -12.44 -29.27
C SER A 154 -7.48 -12.73 -28.59
N VAL A 155 -6.59 -13.42 -29.31
CA VAL A 155 -5.24 -13.77 -28.82
C VAL A 155 -4.52 -12.53 -28.30
N ARG A 156 -4.68 -11.38 -28.96
CA ARG A 156 -4.06 -10.11 -28.54
C ARG A 156 -4.60 -9.61 -27.20
N ALA A 157 -5.92 -9.58 -27.02
CA ALA A 157 -6.53 -9.12 -25.77
C ALA A 157 -6.15 -10.04 -24.60
N GLN A 158 -6.23 -11.35 -24.80
CA GLN A 158 -5.86 -12.35 -23.81
C GLN A 158 -4.37 -12.29 -23.44
N ASN A 159 -3.47 -12.11 -24.42
CA ASN A 159 -2.04 -11.96 -24.16
C ASN A 159 -1.73 -10.72 -23.30
N ASN A 160 -2.41 -9.60 -23.55
CA ASN A 160 -2.24 -8.39 -22.74
C ASN A 160 -2.71 -8.62 -21.29
N ILE A 161 -3.87 -9.25 -21.11
CA ILE A 161 -4.41 -9.59 -19.78
C ILE A 161 -3.46 -10.54 -19.04
N ASN A 162 -2.96 -11.59 -19.70
CA ASN A 162 -2.04 -12.55 -19.10
C ASN A 162 -0.69 -11.92 -18.73
N THR A 163 -0.21 -10.98 -19.53
CA THR A 163 1.00 -10.19 -19.24
C THR A 163 0.80 -9.32 -17.99
N ASN A 164 -0.36 -8.66 -17.88
CA ASN A 164 -0.71 -7.87 -16.71
C ASN A 164 -0.80 -8.73 -15.44
N ILE A 165 -1.46 -9.90 -15.51
CA ILE A 165 -1.54 -10.84 -14.38
C ILE A 165 -0.15 -11.34 -13.98
N SER A 166 0.69 -11.69 -14.95
CA SER A 166 2.07 -12.11 -14.69
C SER A 166 2.88 -11.02 -14.00
N THR A 167 2.72 -9.76 -14.44
CA THR A 167 3.36 -8.60 -13.81
C THR A 167 2.90 -8.42 -12.36
N LEU A 168 1.59 -8.52 -12.11
CA LEU A 168 1.03 -8.47 -10.75
C LEU A 168 1.63 -9.56 -9.84
N ILE A 169 1.70 -10.80 -10.32
CA ILE A 169 2.32 -11.92 -9.57
C ILE A 169 3.80 -11.62 -9.29
N SER A 170 4.54 -11.08 -10.26
CA SER A 170 5.93 -10.66 -10.07
C SER A 170 6.07 -9.57 -9.01
N ASN A 171 5.17 -8.58 -8.97
CA ASN A 171 5.19 -7.56 -7.94
C ASN A 171 4.92 -8.13 -6.54
N PHE A 172 4.01 -9.10 -6.43
CA PHE A 172 3.78 -9.81 -5.18
C PHE A 172 5.02 -10.60 -4.73
N ASN A 173 5.78 -11.17 -5.66
CA ASN A 173 7.06 -11.79 -5.32
C ASN A 173 8.03 -10.81 -4.67
N ILE A 174 8.02 -9.51 -5.02
CA ILE A 174 8.90 -8.51 -4.39
C ILE A 174 8.59 -8.39 -2.89
N TYR A 175 7.32 -8.42 -2.48
CA TYR A 175 6.98 -8.41 -1.05
C TYR A 175 7.52 -9.64 -0.31
N LEU A 176 7.60 -10.81 -0.97
CA LEU A 176 8.23 -11.98 -0.36
C LEU A 176 9.75 -11.83 -0.21
N ASP A 177 10.40 -10.89 -0.89
CA ASP A 177 11.84 -10.64 -0.70
C ASP A 177 12.15 -10.06 0.68
N GLU A 178 11.18 -9.41 1.34
CA GLU A 178 11.34 -8.95 2.73
C GLU A 178 11.57 -10.09 3.72
N ILE A 179 11.21 -11.33 3.38
CA ILE A 179 11.51 -12.50 4.22
C ILE A 179 13.04 -12.72 4.33
N ASN A 180 13.83 -12.33 3.32
CA ASN A 180 15.28 -12.40 3.43
C ASN A 180 15.82 -11.42 4.50
N ASN A 181 15.04 -10.40 4.85
CA ASN A 181 15.32 -9.45 5.91
C ASN A 181 14.58 -9.80 7.21
N GLU A 182 14.07 -11.02 7.41
CA GLU A 182 13.22 -11.35 8.57
C GLU A 182 13.88 -11.03 9.92
N ASN A 183 15.21 -11.10 9.98
CA ASN A 183 15.99 -10.77 11.17
C ASN A 183 16.05 -9.26 11.44
N SER A 184 15.79 -8.40 10.45
CA SER A 184 15.69 -6.95 10.63
C SER A 184 14.35 -6.50 11.21
N PHE A 185 13.33 -7.38 11.23
CA PHE A 185 12.01 -7.09 11.77
C PHE A 185 11.89 -7.43 13.26
N SER A 186 11.02 -6.69 13.96
CA SER A 186 10.52 -7.09 15.27
C SER A 186 9.57 -8.30 15.15
N GLU A 187 9.20 -8.90 16.29
CA GLU A 187 8.21 -9.98 16.30
C GLU A 187 6.82 -9.53 15.81
N GLU A 188 6.46 -8.26 16.08
CA GLU A 188 5.25 -7.64 15.54
C GLU A 188 5.36 -7.47 14.02
N GLY A 189 6.51 -7.01 13.51
CA GLY A 189 6.78 -6.93 12.08
C GLY A 189 6.68 -8.29 11.38
N LYS A 190 7.25 -9.35 11.96
CA LYS A 190 7.11 -10.71 11.40
C LYS A 190 5.67 -11.20 11.35
N GLU A 191 4.85 -10.85 12.34
CA GLU A 191 3.42 -11.17 12.36
C GLU A 191 2.65 -10.41 11.27
N LEU A 192 2.93 -9.12 11.10
CA LEU A 192 2.35 -8.33 10.01
C LEU A 192 2.80 -8.82 8.63
N LEU A 193 4.06 -9.20 8.47
CA LEU A 193 4.56 -9.78 7.22
C LEU A 193 3.75 -11.04 6.85
N ALA A 194 3.60 -11.95 7.81
CA ALA A 194 2.78 -13.15 7.70
C ALA A 194 1.29 -12.84 7.41
N GLU A 195 0.70 -11.85 8.07
CA GLU A 195 -0.67 -11.38 7.80
C GLU A 195 -0.83 -10.91 6.35
N GLY A 196 0.09 -10.08 5.87
CA GLY A 196 0.09 -9.59 4.50
C GLY A 196 0.17 -10.71 3.46
N ILE A 197 1.03 -11.72 3.71
CA ILE A 197 1.11 -12.93 2.89
C ILE A 197 -0.26 -13.61 2.86
N ASN A 198 -0.82 -13.94 4.03
CA ASN A 198 -2.08 -14.66 4.12
C ASN A 198 -3.23 -13.92 3.45
N LYS A 199 -3.36 -12.62 3.67
CA LYS A 199 -4.48 -11.81 3.18
C LYS A 199 -4.39 -11.57 1.69
N TYR A 200 -3.28 -10.99 1.23
CA TYR A 200 -3.22 -10.47 -0.14
C TYR A 200 -2.89 -11.56 -1.16
N PHE A 201 -2.06 -12.56 -0.83
CA PHE A 201 -1.76 -13.64 -1.77
C PHE A 201 -2.97 -14.55 -1.96
N THR A 202 -3.75 -14.79 -0.90
CA THR A 202 -5.05 -15.48 -1.03
C THR A 202 -5.95 -14.72 -1.99
N ARG A 203 -6.12 -13.40 -1.81
CA ARG A 203 -6.91 -12.57 -2.73
C ARG A 203 -6.39 -12.59 -4.16
N LEU A 204 -5.06 -12.59 -4.37
CA LEU A 204 -4.45 -12.70 -5.69
C LEU A 204 -4.85 -14.01 -6.39
N ILE A 205 -4.74 -15.13 -5.67
CA ILE A 205 -5.05 -16.46 -6.20
C ILE A 205 -6.56 -16.61 -6.46
N GLU A 206 -7.40 -16.10 -5.56
CA GLU A 206 -8.85 -16.09 -5.74
C GLU A 206 -9.30 -15.21 -6.92
N LEU A 207 -8.62 -14.09 -7.15
CA LEU A 207 -8.93 -13.16 -8.24
C LEU A 207 -8.51 -13.72 -9.61
N TYR A 208 -7.43 -14.51 -9.67
CA TYR A 208 -6.90 -15.09 -10.90
C TYR A 208 -6.59 -16.59 -10.73
N PRO A 209 -7.60 -17.45 -10.55
CA PRO A 209 -7.39 -18.87 -10.26
C PRO A 209 -6.71 -19.62 -11.42
N ASP A 210 -6.89 -19.17 -12.66
CA ASP A 210 -6.32 -19.82 -13.85
C ASP A 210 -4.91 -19.30 -14.20
N ALA A 211 -4.33 -18.44 -13.36
CA ALA A 211 -3.02 -17.87 -13.61
C ALA A 211 -1.87 -18.86 -13.32
N ASN A 212 -0.74 -18.66 -14.00
CA ASN A 212 0.46 -19.47 -13.78
C ASN A 212 1.21 -19.00 -12.54
N PHE A 213 1.04 -19.71 -11.42
CA PHE A 213 1.72 -19.45 -10.15
C PHE A 213 3.04 -20.23 -9.96
N ASN A 214 3.57 -20.93 -10.97
CA ASN A 214 4.74 -21.81 -10.80
C ASN A 214 5.99 -21.08 -10.25
N LEU A 215 6.21 -19.84 -10.66
CA LEU A 215 7.33 -19.03 -10.15
C LEU A 215 7.14 -18.64 -8.69
N LEU A 216 5.91 -18.28 -8.31
CA LEU A 216 5.55 -17.98 -6.93
C LEU A 216 5.69 -19.22 -6.04
N GLU A 217 5.20 -20.39 -6.49
CA GLU A 217 5.34 -21.66 -5.76
C GLU A 217 6.82 -22.01 -5.53
N ARG A 218 7.66 -21.90 -6.57
CA ARG A 218 9.11 -22.11 -6.46
C ARG A 218 9.75 -21.16 -5.46
N LYS A 219 9.38 -19.88 -5.47
CA LYS A 219 9.90 -18.89 -4.53
C LYS A 219 9.49 -19.24 -3.10
N ILE A 220 8.23 -19.61 -2.87
CA ILE A 220 7.73 -20.09 -1.58
C ILE A 220 8.55 -21.27 -1.07
N ASP A 221 8.86 -22.24 -1.93
CA ASP A 221 9.67 -23.41 -1.54
C ASP A 221 11.11 -23.06 -1.15
N LEU A 222 11.71 -22.08 -1.81
CA LEU A 222 13.03 -21.58 -1.45
C LEU A 222 13.00 -20.84 -0.12
N LEU A 223 11.99 -20.00 0.10
CA LEU A 223 11.85 -19.21 1.33
C LEU A 223 11.50 -20.08 2.53
N ASN A 224 10.63 -21.08 2.39
CA ASN A 224 10.30 -22.02 3.48
C ASN A 224 11.53 -22.75 4.04
N LYS A 225 12.54 -23.01 3.20
CA LYS A 225 13.80 -23.66 3.61
C LYS A 225 14.74 -22.73 4.38
N LYS A 226 14.66 -21.42 4.12
CA LYS A 226 15.58 -20.41 4.66
C LYS A 226 15.02 -19.65 5.84
N CYS A 227 13.71 -19.40 5.82
CA CYS A 227 13.00 -18.67 6.85
C CYS A 227 13.17 -19.40 8.20
N GLU A 228 13.29 -18.64 9.27
CA GLU A 228 13.37 -19.12 10.64
C GLU A 228 12.03 -18.92 11.35
N SER A 229 11.30 -17.84 11.03
CA SER A 229 10.01 -17.52 11.64
C SER A 229 8.92 -18.54 11.31
N GLU A 230 8.42 -19.22 12.34
CA GLU A 230 7.36 -20.21 12.21
C GLU A 230 6.04 -19.59 11.71
N LYS A 231 5.74 -18.33 12.09
CA LYS A 231 4.54 -17.62 11.61
C LYS A 231 4.59 -17.39 10.09
N ILE A 232 5.76 -17.01 9.57
CA ILE A 232 5.98 -16.77 8.14
C ILE A 232 5.94 -18.10 7.38
N LYS A 233 6.61 -19.15 7.87
CA LYS A 233 6.56 -20.50 7.29
C LYS A 233 5.15 -21.05 7.15
N ASN A 234 4.34 -20.90 8.20
CA ASN A 234 2.95 -21.35 8.17
C ASN A 234 2.14 -20.59 7.11
N SER A 235 2.36 -19.29 6.98
CA SER A 235 1.71 -18.46 5.97
C SER A 235 2.13 -18.85 4.55
N LEU A 236 3.43 -19.03 4.31
CA LEU A 236 3.96 -19.54 3.04
C LEU A 236 3.38 -20.92 2.68
N SER A 237 3.34 -21.84 3.64
CA SER A 237 2.80 -23.19 3.44
C SER A 237 1.30 -23.19 3.14
N LYS A 238 0.54 -22.27 3.74
CA LYS A 238 -0.87 -22.05 3.42
C LYS A 238 -1.05 -21.58 1.98
N ILE A 239 -0.28 -20.58 1.54
CA ILE A 239 -0.35 -20.08 0.15
C ILE A 239 0.06 -21.16 -0.84
N LYS A 240 1.11 -21.94 -0.56
CA LYS A 240 1.49 -23.09 -1.39
C LYS A 240 0.36 -24.09 -1.54
N SER A 241 -0.28 -24.45 -0.43
CA SER A 241 -1.40 -25.39 -0.43
C SER A 241 -2.57 -24.87 -1.25
N LEU A 242 -2.85 -23.56 -1.18
CA LEU A 242 -3.89 -22.91 -1.99
C LEU A 242 -3.57 -23.01 -3.49
N ILE A 243 -2.35 -22.68 -3.91
CA ILE A 243 -1.89 -22.81 -5.31
C ILE A 243 -2.05 -24.25 -5.79
N GLN A 244 -1.62 -25.24 -4.99
CA GLN A 244 -1.72 -26.64 -5.39
C GLN A 244 -3.17 -27.14 -5.46
N SER A 245 -4.08 -26.55 -4.68
CA SER A 245 -5.50 -26.91 -4.71
C SER A 245 -6.21 -26.45 -5.98
N ILE A 246 -5.80 -25.33 -6.57
CA ILE A 246 -6.36 -24.84 -7.83
C ILE A 246 -5.81 -25.63 -9.03
N SER A 247 -4.50 -25.91 -9.08
CA SER A 247 -3.89 -26.66 -10.19
C SER A 247 -4.42 -28.09 -10.32
N LYS A 248 -4.89 -28.70 -9.23
CA LYS A 248 -5.50 -30.04 -9.23
C LYS A 248 -6.92 -30.06 -9.81
N LYS A 249 -7.63 -28.94 -9.84
CA LYS A 249 -8.99 -28.88 -10.43
C LYS A 249 -8.97 -28.95 -11.96
N ASP A 250 -7.85 -28.61 -12.59
CA ASP A 250 -7.70 -28.56 -14.05
C ASP A 250 -7.26 -29.90 -14.66
N THR A 251 -7.05 -30.93 -13.84
CA THR A 251 -6.74 -32.29 -14.32
C THR A 251 -8.01 -33.15 -14.18
N PRO A 252 -8.77 -33.45 -15.26
CA PRO A 252 -9.91 -34.35 -15.14
C PRO A 252 -9.40 -35.75 -14.77
N SER A 253 -9.97 -36.29 -13.70
CA SER A 253 -9.84 -37.69 -13.26
C SER A 253 -10.50 -38.65 -14.24
#